data_AF-A0A540VGF9-F1
#
_entry.id   AF-A0A540VGF9-F1
#
_cell.length_a   1.000
_cell.length_b   1.000
_cell.length_c   1.000
_cell.angle_alpha   90.00
_cell.angle_beta   90.00
_cell.angle_gamma   90.00
#
_symmetry.space_group_name_H-M   'P 1'
#
loop_
_entity.id
_entity.type
_entity.pdbx_description
1 polymer ?
#
loop_
_entity_poly.entity_id
_entity_poly.type
_entity_poly.pdbx_seq_one_letter_code
_entity_poly.pdbx_strand_id
1 'polypeptide(L)'
;MTTVTLGLGLHFVLELLALTALVYWGFQTGDHLLARLALGVGLPVLAAVIWAVLRVPNDPGPALIPVPGPLRLGIEWVILGAAAWALAATGARGLAAGFLVAVVIDYLLMAPRVLWLWGQR
;
A
#
# COMPACT_ATOMS: atom_id res chain seq x y z
N MET A 1 -18.11 11.37 -13.93
CA MET A 1 -16.81 10.90 -13.41
C MET A 1 -16.61 9.49 -13.94
N THR A 2 -15.50 9.18 -14.60
CA THR A 2 -15.25 7.81 -15.10
C THR A 2 -14.91 6.90 -13.92
N THR A 3 -15.20 5.60 -14.05
CA THR A 3 -14.87 4.57 -13.04
C THR A 3 -13.39 4.56 -12.68
N VAL A 4 -12.52 4.91 -13.63
CA VAL A 4 -11.07 5.05 -13.45
C VAL A 4 -10.70 6.15 -12.45
N THR A 5 -11.35 7.32 -12.52
CA THR A 5 -11.08 8.42 -11.57
C THR A 5 -11.48 8.04 -10.15
N LEU A 6 -12.58 7.30 -9.99
CA LEU A 6 -13.01 6.81 -8.69
C LEU A 6 -12.04 5.75 -8.13
N GLY A 7 -11.56 4.84 -8.98
CA GLY A 7 -10.55 3.86 -8.60
C GLY A 7 -9.26 4.51 -8.13
N LEU A 8 -8.72 5.48 -8.88
CA LEU A 8 -7.51 6.22 -8.47
C LEU A 8 -7.67 6.94 -7.13
N GLY A 9 -8.82 7.59 -6.91
CA GLY A 9 -9.11 8.27 -5.66
C GLY A 9 -9.20 7.30 -4.48
N LEU A 10 -9.86 6.16 -4.66
CA LEU A 10 -9.94 5.11 -3.64
C LEU A 10 -8.56 4.53 -3.33
N HIS A 11 -7.78 4.20 -4.37
CA HIS A 11 -6.44 3.66 -4.23
C HIS A 11 -5.55 4.57 -3.39
N PHE A 12 -5.54 5.87 -3.71
CA PHE A 12 -4.78 6.85 -2.95
C PHE A 12 -5.20 6.94 -1.47
N VAL A 13 -6.51 6.89 -1.19
CA VAL A 13 -7.01 6.87 0.19
C VAL A 13 -6.55 5.60 0.91
N LEU A 14 -6.57 4.44 0.24
CA LEU A 14 -6.09 3.18 0.81
C LEU A 14 -4.59 3.20 1.10
N GLU A 15 -3.79 3.84 0.26
CA GLU A 15 -2.35 4.02 0.50
C GLU A 15 -2.09 4.87 1.76
N LEU A 16 -2.83 5.97 1.94
CA LEU A 16 -2.71 6.81 3.13
C LEU A 16 -3.17 6.07 4.40
N LEU A 17 -4.26 5.31 4.31
CA LEU A 17 -4.73 4.46 5.40
C LEU A 17 -3.72 3.37 5.72
N ALA A 18 -3.07 2.80 4.71
CA ALA A 18 -2.04 1.78 4.89
C ALA A 18 -0.84 2.31 5.67
N LEU A 19 -0.32 3.47 5.27
CA LEU A 19 0.77 4.14 5.99
C LEU A 19 0.35 4.47 7.43
N THR A 20 -0.86 4.99 7.63
CA THR A 20 -1.39 5.32 8.97
C THR A 20 -1.50 4.07 9.86
N ALA A 21 -1.96 2.95 9.31
CA ALA A 21 -2.04 1.68 10.03
C ALA A 21 -0.66 1.17 10.47
N LEU A 22 0.33 1.28 9.59
CA LEU A 22 1.72 0.89 9.90
C LEU A 22 2.33 1.79 10.98
N VAL A 23 2.11 3.11 10.90
CA VAL A 23 2.53 4.07 11.93
C VAL A 23 1.92 3.67 13.27
N TYR A 24 0.59 3.50 13.30
CA TYR A 24 -0.15 3.18 14.51
C TYR A 24 0.33 1.88 15.16
N TRP A 25 0.44 0.81 14.37
CA TRP A 25 0.95 -0.47 14.84
C TRP A 25 2.39 -0.38 15.35
N GLY A 26 3.27 0.35 14.66
CA GLY A 26 4.67 0.49 15.06
C GLY A 26 4.84 1.23 16.39
N PHE A 27 4.06 2.27 16.65
CA PHE A 27 4.05 2.97 17.93
C PHE A 27 3.41 2.14 19.06
N GLN A 28 2.44 1.28 18.75
CA GLN A 28 1.82 0.39 19.73
C GLN A 28 2.74 -0.76 20.14
N THR A 29 3.56 -1.28 19.21
CA THR A 29 4.36 -2.51 19.39
C THR A 29 5.72 -2.27 20.04
N GLY A 30 6.31 -1.08 19.89
CA GLY A 30 7.66 -0.82 20.42
C GLY A 30 7.70 -0.71 21.95
N ASP A 31 8.55 -1.51 22.59
CA ASP A 31 8.73 -1.54 24.06
C ASP A 31 9.41 -0.28 24.62
N HIS A 32 10.18 0.41 23.79
CA HIS A 32 10.94 1.61 24.16
C HIS A 32 10.94 2.63 23.01
N LEU A 33 11.34 3.87 23.30
CA LEU A 33 11.24 4.99 22.34
C LEU A 33 11.92 4.69 21.00
N LEU A 34 13.13 4.11 21.02
CA LEU A 34 13.86 3.78 19.80
C LEU A 34 13.10 2.76 18.94
N ALA A 35 12.60 1.67 19.55
CA ALA A 35 11.78 0.68 18.84
C ALA A 35 10.50 1.29 18.25
N ARG A 36 9.83 2.18 19.01
CA ARG A 36 8.63 2.88 18.54
C ARG A 36 8.91 3.77 17.33
N LEU A 37 10.02 4.51 17.34
CA LEU A 37 10.43 5.33 16.20
C LEU A 37 10.85 4.47 15.00
N ALA A 38 11.63 3.42 15.24
CA ALA A 38 12.06 2.51 14.18
C ALA A 38 10.87 1.83 13.48
N LEU A 39 9.89 1.34 14.24
CA LEU A 39 8.71 0.68 13.68
C LEU A 39 7.66 1.69 13.19
N GLY A 40 7.31 2.67 14.01
CA GLY A 40 6.23 3.63 13.73
C GLY A 40 6.58 4.71 12.71
N VAL A 41 7.87 4.96 12.47
CA VAL A 41 8.32 5.91 11.43
C VAL A 41 9.14 5.19 10.37
N GLY A 42 10.10 4.35 10.77
CA GLY A 42 11.00 3.68 9.83
C GLY A 42 10.27 2.79 8.82
N LEU A 43 9.32 1.97 9.24
CA LEU A 43 8.57 1.09 8.32
C LEU A 43 7.68 1.87 7.33
N PRO A 44 6.83 2.82 7.74
CA PRO A 44 6.05 3.64 6.81
C PRO A 44 6.92 4.42 5.83
N VAL A 45 8.06 4.97 6.28
CA VAL A 45 9.00 5.68 5.41
C VAL A 45 9.63 4.72 4.41
N LEU A 46 10.05 3.53 4.83
CA LEU A 46 10.55 2.49 3.94
C LEU A 46 9.51 2.09 2.88
N ALA A 47 8.26 1.87 3.29
CA ALA A 47 7.17 1.53 2.38
C ALA A 47 6.95 2.65 1.34
N ALA A 48 6.91 3.92 1.78
CA ALA A 48 6.75 5.07 0.90
C ALA A 48 7.93 5.22 -0.08
N VAL A 49 9.16 5.01 0.38
CA VAL A 49 10.36 5.07 -0.47
C VAL A 49 10.35 3.95 -1.51
N ILE A 50 10.09 2.71 -1.09
CA ILE A 50 9.99 1.55 -2.00
C ILE A 50 8.94 1.83 -3.08
N TRP A 51 7.76 2.31 -2.67
CA TRP A 51 6.68 2.66 -3.58
C TRP A 51 7.05 3.81 -4.52
N ALA A 52 7.75 4.85 -4.05
CA ALA A 52 8.12 5.99 -4.89
C ALA A 52 9.24 5.67 -5.88
N VAL A 53 10.21 4.86 -5.47
CA VAL A 53 11.43 4.56 -6.24
C VAL A 53 11.19 3.46 -7.27
N LEU A 54 10.54 2.36 -6.87
CA LEU A 54 10.33 1.18 -7.70
C LEU A 54 9.05 1.33 -8.52
N ARG A 55 9.15 1.88 -9.72
CA ARG A 55 8.00 2.19 -10.58
C ARG A 55 8.09 1.53 -11.94
N VAL A 56 6.94 1.26 -12.52
CA VAL A 56 6.84 0.82 -13.91
C VAL A 56 7.11 2.03 -14.82
N PRO A 57 7.90 1.87 -15.89
CA PRO A 57 8.10 2.94 -16.86
C PRO A 57 6.77 3.47 -17.41
N ASN A 58 6.67 4.79 -17.59
CA ASN A 58 5.49 5.47 -18.17
C ASN A 58 4.21 5.42 -17.32
N ASP A 59 4.31 5.08 -16.03
CA ASP A 59 3.19 5.07 -15.09
C ASP A 59 3.49 5.96 -13.87
N PRO A 60 3.00 7.22 -13.78
CA PRO A 60 2.61 8.18 -14.83
C PRO A 60 3.77 9.13 -15.23
N GLY A 61 5.02 8.76 -14.94
CA GLY A 61 6.21 9.58 -15.20
C GLY A 61 7.50 8.75 -15.25
N PRO A 62 8.69 9.37 -15.25
CA PRO A 62 9.95 8.64 -15.24
C PRO A 62 10.08 7.81 -13.95
N ALA A 63 10.46 6.54 -14.09
CA ALA A 63 10.79 5.67 -12.97
C ALA A 63 12.24 5.95 -12.55
N LEU A 64 12.49 6.08 -11.24
CA LEU A 64 13.85 6.18 -10.73
C LEU A 64 14.58 4.84 -10.89
N ILE A 65 13.91 3.76 -10.48
CA ILE A 65 14.34 2.39 -10.73
C ILE A 65 13.19 1.68 -11.45
N PRO A 66 13.34 1.39 -12.75
CA PRO A 66 12.31 0.70 -13.51
C PRO A 66 12.19 -0.75 -13.03
N VAL A 67 10.94 -1.16 -12.76
CA VAL A 67 10.62 -2.54 -12.37
C VAL A 67 9.50 -3.10 -13.25
N PRO A 68 9.46 -4.43 -13.48
CA PRO A 68 8.38 -5.04 -14.25
C PRO A 68 7.05 -4.93 -13.48
N GLY A 69 5.94 -4.86 -14.22
CA GLY A 69 4.62 -4.62 -13.65
C GLY A 69 4.15 -5.67 -12.63
N PRO A 70 4.44 -6.97 -12.78
CA PRO A 70 4.15 -7.94 -11.72
C PRO A 70 4.88 -7.67 -10.41
N LEU A 71 6.13 -7.18 -10.47
CA LEU A 71 6.89 -6.81 -9.27
C LEU A 71 6.28 -5.56 -8.61
N ARG A 72 5.86 -4.57 -9.41
CA ARG A 72 5.12 -3.40 -8.92
C ARG A 72 3.84 -3.80 -8.18
N LEU A 73 3.07 -4.73 -8.76
CA LEU A 73 1.84 -5.24 -8.14
C LEU A 73 2.15 -6.01 -6.84
N GLY A 74 3.22 -6.79 -6.82
CA GLY A 74 3.67 -7.48 -5.60
C GLY A 74 4.03 -6.52 -4.46
N ILE A 75 4.71 -5.41 -4.77
CA ILE A 75 5.02 -4.36 -3.79
C ILE A 75 3.73 -3.76 -3.22
N GLU A 76 2.77 -3.43 -4.08
CA GLU A 76 1.47 -2.89 -3.69
C GLU A 76 0.73 -3.85 -2.74
N TRP A 77 0.68 -5.14 -3.08
CA TRP A 77 0.09 -6.18 -2.22
C TRP A 77 0.78 -6.33 -0.89
N VAL A 78 2.11 -6.24 -0.86
CA VAL A 78 2.88 -6.32 0.39
C VAL A 78 2.55 -5.13 1.29
N ILE A 79 2.51 -3.91 0.75
CA ILE A 79 2.22 -2.70 1.55
C ILE A 79 0.79 -2.73 2.09
N LEU A 80 -0.20 -2.99 1.22
CA LEU A 80 -1.61 -3.04 1.63
C LEU A 80 -1.88 -4.23 2.55
N GLY A 81 -1.29 -5.40 2.27
CA GLY A 81 -1.38 -6.58 3.13
C GLY A 81 -0.74 -6.37 4.50
N ALA A 82 0.41 -5.70 4.56
CA ALA A 82 1.07 -5.36 5.81
C ALA A 82 0.22 -4.41 6.65
N ALA A 83 -0.48 -3.44 6.03
CA ALA A 83 -1.42 -2.57 6.73
C ALA A 83 -2.62 -3.33 7.30
N ALA A 84 -3.22 -4.24 6.54
CA ALA A 84 -4.30 -5.09 7.02
C ALA A 84 -3.85 -5.95 8.22
N TRP A 85 -2.66 -6.53 8.12
CA TRP A 85 -2.04 -7.28 9.22
C TRP A 85 -1.77 -6.39 10.44
N ALA A 86 -1.23 -5.20 10.25
CA ALA A 86 -0.96 -4.23 11.31
C ALA A 86 -2.23 -3.84 12.09
N LEU A 87 -3.34 -3.59 11.38
CA LEU A 87 -4.65 -3.36 12.00
C LEU A 87 -5.14 -4.59 12.78
N ALA A 88 -4.97 -5.78 12.23
CA ALA A 88 -5.37 -7.01 12.92
C ALA A 88 -4.52 -7.26 14.18
N ALA A 89 -3.22 -6.98 14.11
CA ALA A 89 -2.26 -7.17 15.20
C ALA A 89 -2.48 -6.21 16.37
N THR A 90 -3.05 -5.02 16.13
CA THR A 90 -3.49 -4.10 17.20
C THR A 90 -4.86 -4.46 17.79
N GLY A 91 -5.48 -5.56 17.33
CA GLY A 91 -6.80 -6.01 17.79
C GLY A 91 -7.98 -5.36 17.06
N ALA A 92 -7.73 -4.43 16.13
CA ALA A 92 -8.74 -3.71 15.36
C ALA A 92 -9.29 -4.56 14.19
N ARG A 93 -9.80 -5.77 14.48
CA ARG A 93 -10.25 -6.76 13.49
C ARG A 93 -11.31 -6.22 12.52
N GLY A 94 -12.24 -5.40 13.02
CA GLY A 94 -13.26 -4.76 12.18
C GLY A 94 -12.67 -3.80 11.15
N LEU A 95 -11.69 -2.99 11.55
CA LEU A 95 -10.98 -2.08 10.64
C LEU A 95 -10.13 -2.86 9.64
N ALA A 96 -9.45 -3.92 10.08
CA ALA A 96 -8.66 -4.79 9.20
C ALA A 96 -9.54 -5.43 8.12
N ALA A 97 -10.71 -5.95 8.50
CA ALA A 97 -11.66 -6.54 7.56
C ALA A 97 -12.23 -5.50 6.59
N GLY A 98 -12.66 -4.34 7.10
CA GLY A 98 -13.15 -3.24 6.26
C GLY A 98 -12.10 -2.74 5.27
N PHE A 99 -10.85 -2.62 5.72
CA PHE A 99 -9.72 -2.25 4.86
C PHE A 99 -9.48 -3.29 3.75
N LEU A 100 -9.46 -4.59 4.07
CA LEU A 100 -9.31 -5.65 3.06
C LEU A 100 -10.46 -5.65 2.05
N VAL A 101 -11.70 -5.47 2.50
CA VAL A 101 -12.85 -5.35 1.59
C VAL A 101 -12.68 -4.15 0.66
N ALA A 102 -12.25 -3.00 1.18
CA ALA A 102 -12.00 -1.82 0.37
C ALA A 102 -10.87 -2.03 -0.64
N VAL A 103 -9.79 -2.72 -0.26
CA VAL A 103 -8.70 -3.13 -1.17
C VAL A 103 -9.22 -4.04 -2.29
N VAL A 104 -10.08 -5.00 -1.98
CA VAL A 104 -10.68 -5.87 -3.01
C VAL A 104 -11.55 -5.05 -3.97
N ILE A 105 -12.37 -4.14 -3.46
CA ILE A 105 -13.20 -3.25 -4.29
C ILE A 105 -12.31 -2.38 -5.20
N ASP A 106 -11.23 -1.83 -4.66
CA ASP A 106 -10.25 -1.04 -5.41
C ASP A 106 -9.65 -1.85 -6.58
N TYR A 107 -9.19 -3.07 -6.32
CA TYR A 107 -8.66 -3.94 -7.39
C TYR A 107 -9.71 -4.30 -8.44
N LEU A 108 -10.98 -4.45 -8.06
CA LEU A 108 -12.06 -4.68 -9.02
C LEU A 108 -12.32 -3.44 -9.89
N LEU A 109 -12.32 -2.25 -9.31
CA LEU A 109 -12.46 -0.99 -10.04
C LEU A 109 -11.27 -0.72 -10.96
N MET A 110 -10.07 -1.14 -10.55
CA MET A 110 -8.83 -0.94 -11.28
C MET A 110 -8.35 -2.20 -12.02
N ALA A 111 -9.23 -3.18 -12.25
CA ALA A 111 -8.89 -4.43 -12.93
C ALA A 111 -8.18 -4.24 -14.30
N PRO A 112 -8.55 -3.27 -15.15
CA PRO A 112 -7.79 -3.00 -16.38
C PRO A 112 -6.33 -2.61 -16.13
N ARG A 113 -6.04 -1.84 -15.07
CA ARG A 113 -4.68 -1.45 -14.67
C ARG A 113 -3.88 -2.67 -14.24
N VAL A 114 -4.48 -3.54 -13.44
CA VAL A 114 -3.85 -4.76 -12.93
C VAL A 114 -3.47 -5.69 -14.07
N LEU A 115 -4.38 -5.91 -15.02
CA LEU A 115 -4.13 -6.74 -16.20
C LEU A 115 -3.04 -6.15 -17.10
N TRP A 116 -3.02 -4.83 -17.25
CA TRP A 116 -1.96 -4.13 -18.00
C TRP A 116 -0.59 -4.27 -17.32
N LEU A 117 -0.50 -4.08 -16.00
CA LEU A 117 0.73 -4.29 -15.22
C LEU A 117 1.23 -5.73 -15.37
N TRP A 118 0.32 -6.71 -15.37
CA TRP A 118 0.69 -8.12 -15.54
C TRP A 118 1.33 -8.41 -16.91
N GLY A 119 0.95 -7.65 -17.95
CA GLY A 119 1.50 -7.74 -19.29
C GLY A 119 2.87 -7.07 -19.47
N GLN A 120 3.27 -6.18 -18.55
CA GLN A 120 4.56 -5.49 -18.59
C GLN A 120 5.67 -6.31 -17.90
N ARG A 121 6.19 -7.30 -18.63
CA ARG A 121 7.29 -8.15 -18.15
C ARG A 121 8.66 -7.59 -18.55
#